data_AF-A0A967LZ77-F1
#
_entry.id   AF-A0A967LZ77-F1
#
_cell.length_a   1.000
_cell.length_b   1.000
_cell.length_c   1.000
_cell.angle_alpha   90.00
_cell.angle_beta   90.00
_cell.angle_gamma   90.00
#
_symmetry.space_group_name_H-M   'P 1'
#
loop_
_entity.id
_entity.type
_entity.pdbx_description
1 polymer ?
#
loop_
_entity_poly.entity_id
_entity_poly.type
_entity_poly.pdbx_seq_one_letter_code
_entity_poly.pdbx_strand_id
1 'polypeptide(L)' 'TLGTLLIWNLEDDSFLLRPLIELSLSDAVDLELFWTFNSGRAPVPGLLPGTVTARSEFGLAGNNGGMFLKFFF' A
#
# COMPACT_ATOMS: atom_id res chain seq x y z
N THR A 1 8.41 -1.09 16.69
CA THR A 1 7.01 -0.66 16.90
C THR A 1 6.13 -1.35 15.88
N LEU A 2 4.83 -1.51 16.18
CA LEU A 2 3.83 -2.00 15.22
C LEU A 2 2.82 -0.89 14.98
N GLY A 3 2.62 -0.54 13.72
CA GLY A 3 1.70 0.48 13.27
C GLY A 3 0.78 -0.05 12.17
N THR A 4 -0.32 0.65 11.92
CA THR A 4 -1.21 0.35 10.80
C THR A 4 -1.84 1.64 10.31
N LEU A 5 -1.88 1.80 8.99
CA LEU A 5 -2.61 2.87 8.31
C LEU A 5 -3.82 2.26 7.61
N LEU A 6 -5.01 2.82 7.84
CA LEU A 6 -6.21 2.49 7.09
C LEU A 6 -6.71 3.78 6.43
N ILE A 7 -6.91 3.73 5.12
CA ILE A 7 -7.58 4.78 4.35
C ILE A 7 -8.81 4.15 3.71
N TRP A 8 -9.96 4.78 3.88
CA TRP A 8 -11.22 4.35 3.27
C TRP A 8 -11.78 5.52 2.46
N ASN A 9 -12.00 5.32 1.17
CA ASN A 9 -12.68 6.27 0.31
C ASN A 9 -14.18 5.96 0.31
N LEU A 10 -14.99 6.93 0.73
CA LEU A 10 -16.43 6.77 0.90
C LEU A 10 -17.21 6.89 -0.43
N GLU A 11 -16.62 7.49 -1.47
CA GLU A 11 -17.28 7.71 -2.77
C GLU A 11 -17.28 6.43 -3.62
N ASP A 12 -16.13 5.76 -3.68
CA ASP A 12 -15.94 4.55 -4.48
C ASP A 12 -15.89 3.24 -3.66
N ASP A 13 -15.98 3.36 -2.33
CA ASP A 13 -15.87 2.27 -1.34
C ASP A 13 -14.55 1.50 -1.44
N SER A 14 -13.51 2.16 -1.94
CA SER A 14 -12.16 1.59 -1.98
C SER A 14 -11.41 1.83 -0.68
N PHE A 15 -10.52 0.90 -0.34
CA PHE A 15 -9.71 1.01 0.86
C PHE A 15 -8.26 0.64 0.61
N LEU A 16 -7.40 1.16 1.47
CA LEU A 16 -6.01 0.82 1.60
C LEU A 16 -5.72 0.52 3.07
N LEU A 17 -5.27 -0.69 3.35
CA LEU A 17 -4.77 -1.13 4.64
C LEU A 17 -3.27 -1.35 4.53
N ARG A 18 -2.49 -0.66 5.36
CA ARG A 18 -1.02 -0.76 5.37
C ARG A 18 -0.48 -1.00 6.77
N PRO A 19 -0.39 -2.25 7.24
CA PRO A 19 0.42 -2.60 8.41
C PRO A 19 1.90 -2.23 8.19
N LEU A 20 2.54 -1.83 9.28
CA LEU A 20 3.93 -1.40 9.34
C LEU A 20 4.58 -1.98 10.59
N ILE A 21 5.77 -2.54 10.44
CA ILE A 21 6.64 -2.94 11.55
C ILE A 21 7.92 -2.12 11.43
N GLU A 22 8.31 -1.45 12.50
CA GLU A 22 9.60 -0.77 12.58
C GLU A 22 10.48 -1.48 13.62
N LEU A 23 11.71 -1.78 13.25
CA LEU A 23 12.70 -2.46 14.07
C LEU A 23 13.93 -1.56 14.17
N SER A 24 14.29 -1.17 15.39
CA SER A 24 15.58 -0.51 15.61
C SER A 24 16.67 -1.57 15.68
N LEU A 25 17.62 -1.50 14.75
CA LEU A 25 18.71 -2.48 14.61
C LEU A 25 19.95 -2.03 15.39
N SER A 26 20.18 -0.72 15.48
CA SER A 26 21.22 -0.09 16.31
C SER A 26 20.85 1.37 16.60
N ASP A 27 21.67 2.07 17.39
CA ASP A 27 21.44 3.48 17.75
C ASP A 27 21.27 4.43 16.56
N ALA A 28 21.76 4.04 15.38
CA ALA A 28 21.70 4.86 14.16
C ALA A 28 21.11 4.12 12.95
N VAL A 29 20.47 2.95 13.16
CA VAL A 29 19.92 2.14 12.07
C VAL A 29 18.54 1.61 12.42
N ASP A 30 17.57 1.95 11.58
CA ASP A 30 16.19 1.46 11.66
C ASP A 30 15.79 0.72 10.38
N LEU A 31 15.04 -0.38 10.54
CA LEU A 31 14.42 -1.15 9.47
C LEU A 31 12.90 -1.04 9.57
N GLU A 32 12.26 -0.60 8.50
CA GLU A 32 10.81 -0.58 8.35
C GLU A 32 10.38 -1.63 7.35
N LEU A 33 9.39 -2.44 7.73
CA LEU A 33 8.73 -3.43 6.88
C LEU A 33 7.27 -3.05 6.76
N PHE A 34 6.77 -2.91 5.54
CA PHE A 34 5.35 -2.59 5.32
C PHE A 34 4.73 -3.51 4.28
N TRP A 35 3.45 -3.75 4.44
CA TRP A 35 2.63 -4.43 3.47
C TRP A 35 1.38 -3.60 3.23
N THR A 36 0.99 -3.42 1.98
CA THR A 36 -0.18 -2.68 1.55
C THR A 36 -1.16 -3.63 0.90
N PHE A 37 -2.37 -3.65 1.42
CA PHE A 37 -3.54 -4.30 0.86
C PHE A 37 -4.45 -3.21 0.36
N ASN A 38 -4.71 -3.15 -0.94
CA ASN A 38 -5.67 -2.20 -1.48
C ASN A 38 -6.73 -2.94 -2.29
N SER A 39 -7.96 -2.52 -2.14
CA SER A 39 -9.10 -3.08 -2.84
C SER A 39 -10.12 -1.98 -3.14
N GLY A 40 -10.96 -2.23 -4.13
CA GLY A 40 -12.00 -1.30 -4.54
C GLY A 40 -12.82 -1.90 -5.66
N ARG A 41 -13.57 -1.05 -6.38
CA ARG A 41 -14.38 -1.49 -7.51
C ARG A 41 -13.53 -2.22 -8.55
N ALA A 42 -14.09 -3.30 -9.10
CA ALA A 42 -13.45 -4.10 -10.12
C ALA A 42 -13.01 -3.22 -11.32
N PRO A 43 -11.82 -3.46 -11.88
CA PRO A 43 -11.36 -2.73 -13.05
C PRO A 43 -12.26 -3.00 -14.25
N VAL A 44 -12.34 -2.03 -15.16
CA VAL A 44 -13.12 -2.14 -16.40
C VAL A 44 -12.20 -2.27 -17.61
N PRO A 45 -12.65 -2.86 -18.73
CA PRO A 45 -11.89 -2.87 -19.97
C PRO A 45 -11.45 -1.45 -20.35
N GLY A 46 -10.17 -1.30 -20.69
CA GLY A 46 -9.62 -0.03 -21.16
C GLY A 46 -9.95 0.24 -22.63
N LEU A 47 -9.58 1.44 -23.10
CA LEU A 47 -9.81 1.89 -24.47
C LEU A 47 -9.10 1.02 -25.53
N LEU A 48 -8.00 0.36 -25.16
CA LEU A 48 -7.25 -0.53 -26.05
C LEU A 48 -7.47 -2.01 -25.69
N PRO A 49 -7.52 -2.93 -26.67
CA PRO A 49 -7.61 -4.36 -26.42
C PRO A 49 -6.50 -4.84 -25.48
N GLY A 50 -6.88 -5.57 -24.43
CA GLY A 50 -5.95 -6.11 -23.43
C GLY A 50 -5.55 -5.14 -22.30
N THR A 51 -6.05 -3.90 -22.31
CA THR A 51 -5.82 -2.94 -21.22
C THR A 51 -6.98 -2.94 -20.22
N VAL A 52 -6.67 -2.59 -18.97
CA VAL A 52 -7.66 -2.41 -17.90
C VAL A 52 -7.52 -1.02 -17.30
N THR A 53 -8.66 -0.41 -16.96
CA THR A 53 -8.70 0.88 -16.24
C THR A 53 -9.06 0.61 -14.80
N ALA A 54 -8.17 1.01 -13.89
CA ALA A 54 -8.43 0.98 -12.45
C ALA A 54 -9.60 1.92 -12.10
N ARG A 55 -10.41 1.51 -11.13
CA ARG A 55 -11.56 2.28 -10.65
C ARG A 55 -11.47 2.65 -9.18
N SER A 56 -10.31 2.43 -8.57
CA SER A 56 -9.96 2.86 -7.22
C SER A 56 -8.83 3.88 -7.31
N GLU A 57 -8.86 4.87 -6.43
CA GLU A 57 -7.77 5.85 -6.27
C GLU A 57 -6.45 5.20 -5.84
N PHE A 58 -6.51 4.00 -5.25
CA PHE A 58 -5.34 3.22 -4.86
C PHE A 58 -4.84 2.29 -5.98
N GLY A 59 -5.39 2.41 -7.20
CA GLY A 59 -5.00 1.62 -8.35
C GLY A 59 -5.74 0.28 -8.46
N LEU A 60 -5.10 -0.73 -9.05
CA LEU A 60 -5.68 -2.07 -9.17
C LEU A 60 -5.64 -2.79 -7.83
N ALA A 61 -6.71 -3.55 -7.52
CA ALA A 61 -6.76 -4.36 -6.32
C ALA A 61 -5.59 -5.34 -6.27
N GLY A 62 -4.93 -5.43 -5.11
CA GLY A 62 -3.74 -6.25 -4.97
C GLY A 62 -3.02 -6.05 -3.65
N ASN A 63 -1.90 -6.75 -3.54
CA ASN A 63 -1.02 -6.72 -2.39
C ASN A 63 0.37 -6.31 -2.86
N ASN A 64 0.95 -5.30 -2.23
CA ASN A 64 2.34 -4.93 -2.43
C ASN A 64 3.01 -4.76 -1.07
N GLY A 65 4.32 -4.84 -1.02
CA GLY A 65 5.07 -4.65 0.21
C GLY A 65 6.46 -4.15 -0.09
N GLY A 66 7.13 -3.69 0.94
CA GLY A 66 8.48 -3.17 0.82
C GLY A 66 9.16 -3.03 2.15
N MET A 67 10.40 -2.59 2.08
CA MET A 67 11.20 -2.26 3.24
C MET A 67 11.99 -0.98 3.02
N PHE A 68 12.21 -0.24 4.11
CA PHE A 68 13.13 0.88 4.16
C PHE A 68 14.19 0.62 5.22
N LEU A 69 15.46 0.76 4.83
CA LEU A 69 16.58 0.77 5.76
C LEU A 69 17.04 2.22 5.92
N LYS A 70 16.95 2.74 7.13
CA LYS A 70 17.28 4.13 7.48
C LYS A 70 18.60 4.15 8.24
N PHE A 71 19.50 5.04 7.83
CA PHE A 71 20.76 5.31 8.50
C PHE A 71 20.76 6.78 8.95
N PHE A 72 21.07 7.01 10.21
CA PHE A 72 21.21 8.34 10.79
C PHE A 72 22.70 8.68 10.94
N PHE A 73 23.09 9.90 10.58
CA PHE A 73 24.47 10.39 10.58
C PHE A 73 24.57 11.78 11.23
#